data_AF-A0A0L6X3T6-F1
#
_entry.id   AF-A0A0L6X3T6-F1
#
_cell.length_a   1.000
_cell.length_b   1.000
_cell.length_c   1.000
_cell.angle_alpha   90.00
_cell.angle_beta   90.00
_cell.angle_gamma   90.00
#
_symmetry.space_group_name_H-M   'P 1'
#
loop_
_entity.id
_entity.type
_entity.pdbx_description
1 polymer ?
#
loop_
_entity_poly.entity_id
_entity_poly.type
_entity_poly.pdbx_seq_one_letter_code
_entity_poly.pdbx_strand_id
1 'polypeptide(L)'
;QSISPAQTDWVAKLPAVEFAINLARSKSTGYSPFFLNHGRMPRSMVWNPAAPDKYAGVRIYAQHLRMAIMAAHNSILAARIKQV
;
A
#
# COMPACT_ATOMS: atom_id res chain seq x y z
N GLN A 1 -0.76 -9.50 12.87
CA GLN A 1 -1.53 -8.23 12.82
C GLN A 1 -2.03 -8.04 11.39
N SER A 2 -3.28 -7.64 11.19
CA SER A 2 -3.89 -7.38 9.88
C SER A 2 -4.14 -5.87 9.68
N ILE A 3 -4.36 -5.43 8.44
CA ILE A 3 -4.80 -4.05 8.15
C ILE A 3 -6.17 -3.82 8.82
N SER A 4 -6.37 -2.64 9.41
CA SER A 4 -7.66 -2.30 10.01
C SER A 4 -8.77 -2.25 8.94
N PRO A 5 -10.05 -2.52 9.30
CA PRO A 5 -11.16 -2.43 8.36
C PRO A 5 -11.30 -1.07 7.69
N ALA A 6 -10.88 0.01 8.36
CA ALA A 6 -10.89 1.37 7.82
C ALA A 6 -9.85 1.60 6.72
N GLN A 7 -8.90 0.66 6.52
CA GLN A 7 -7.82 0.75 5.54
C GLN A 7 -7.03 2.07 5.62
N THR A 8 -6.85 2.62 6.82
CA THR A 8 -6.09 3.86 7.04
C THR A 8 -4.66 3.63 7.50
N ASP A 9 -4.36 2.41 7.96
CA ASP A 9 -3.09 2.03 8.59
C ASP A 9 -2.22 1.12 7.71
N TRP A 10 -2.63 0.88 6.46
CA TRP A 10 -1.91 0.00 5.54
C TRP A 10 -0.49 0.48 5.26
N VAL A 11 -0.28 1.80 5.14
CA VAL A 11 1.05 2.38 4.90
C VAL A 11 1.98 2.06 6.05
N ALA A 12 1.50 2.25 7.28
CA ALA A 12 2.27 1.96 8.47
C ALA A 12 2.59 0.46 8.52
N LYS A 13 1.64 -0.41 8.21
CA LYS A 13 1.74 -1.88 8.30
C LYS A 13 2.48 -2.56 7.14
N LEU A 14 2.69 -1.87 6.02
CA LEU A 14 3.25 -2.45 4.79
C LEU A 14 4.60 -3.17 5.01
N PRO A 15 5.58 -2.61 5.75
CA PRO A 15 6.85 -3.29 5.97
C PRO A 15 6.72 -4.65 6.70
N ALA A 16 5.75 -4.78 7.62
CA ALA A 16 5.54 -6.02 8.36
C ALA A 16 4.91 -7.09 7.47
N VAL A 17 4.00 -6.68 6.59
CA VAL A 17 3.39 -7.58 5.60
C VAL A 17 4.44 -8.09 4.63
N GLU A 18 5.28 -7.20 4.09
CA GLU A 18 6.38 -7.57 3.19
C GLU A 18 7.36 -8.55 3.87
N PHE A 19 7.74 -8.27 5.12
CA PHE A 19 8.62 -9.15 5.88
C PHE A 19 8.00 -10.53 6.11
N ALA A 20 6.72 -10.59 6.49
CA ALA A 20 6.02 -11.86 6.69
C ALA A 20 5.96 -12.68 5.39
N ILE A 21 5.72 -12.04 4.25
CA ILE A 21 5.71 -12.69 2.93
C ILE A 21 7.11 -13.26 2.59
N ASN A 22 8.16 -12.45 2.76
CA ASN A 22 9.53 -12.88 2.43
C ASN A 22 10.12 -13.89 3.43
N LEU A 23 9.58 -13.96 4.65
CA LEU A 23 9.93 -14.95 5.66
C LEU A 23 9.19 -16.26 5.46
N ALA A 24 7.97 -16.23 4.92
CA ALA A 24 7.13 -17.41 4.75
C ALA A 24 7.80 -18.42 3.79
N ARG A 25 7.70 -19.70 4.15
CA ARG A 25 8.23 -20.81 3.37
C ARG A 25 7.21 -21.22 2.31
N SER A 26 7.62 -21.28 1.05
CA SER A 26 6.76 -21.78 -0.01
C SER A 26 6.51 -23.28 0.13
N LYS A 27 5.28 -23.72 -0.16
CA LYS A 27 4.90 -25.14 -0.17
C LYS A 27 5.56 -25.91 -1.32
N SER A 28 5.79 -25.26 -2.47
CA SER A 28 6.36 -25.91 -3.65
C SER A 28 7.87 -26.07 -3.58
N THR A 29 8.58 -25.06 -3.08
CA THR A 29 10.05 -25.06 -3.03
C THR A 29 10.60 -25.45 -1.66
N GLY A 30 9.80 -25.33 -0.59
CA GLY A 30 10.27 -25.57 0.77
C GLY A 30 11.22 -24.50 1.30
N TYR A 31 11.38 -23.36 0.61
CA TYR A 31 12.26 -22.27 1.03
C TYR A 31 11.52 -20.94 1.14
N SER A 32 12.03 -20.04 1.97
CA SER A 32 11.58 -18.64 1.98
C SER A 32 12.38 -17.81 0.97
N PRO A 33 11.80 -16.72 0.44
CA PRO A 33 12.53 -15.75 -0.38
C PRO A 33 13.80 -15.20 0.29
N PHE A 34 13.77 -14.92 1.60
CA PHE A 34 14.98 -14.45 2.30
C PHE A 34 16.14 -15.44 2.21
N PHE A 35 15.85 -16.72 2.41
CA PHE A 35 16.86 -17.77 2.32
C PHE A 35 17.38 -17.91 0.89
N LEU A 36 16.51 -17.90 -0.12
CA LEU A 36 16.93 -18.04 -1.51
C LEU A 36 17.80 -16.88 -1.99
N ASN A 37 17.50 -15.65 -1.58
CA ASN A 37 18.24 -14.47 -2.03
C ASN A 37 19.54 -14.21 -1.25
N HIS A 38 19.61 -14.64 0.02
CA HIS A 38 20.73 -14.25 0.92
C HIS A 38 21.43 -15.44 1.60
N GLY A 39 20.96 -16.66 1.40
CA GLY A 39 21.51 -17.87 2.03
C GLY A 39 21.27 -17.99 3.54
N ARG A 40 20.52 -17.07 4.15
CA ARG A 40 20.20 -17.08 5.59
C ARG A 40 18.86 -16.43 5.89
N MET A 41 18.26 -16.81 7.02
CA MET A 41 17.08 -16.12 7.53
C MET A 41 17.48 -14.82 8.24
N PRO A 42 16.65 -13.76 8.16
CA PRO A 42 16.90 -12.53 8.89
C PRO A 42 16.68 -12.72 10.40
N ARG A 43 17.21 -11.78 11.20
CA ARG A 43 16.84 -11.64 12.61
C ARG A 43 15.38 -11.14 12.72
N SER A 44 14.81 -11.25 13.92
CA SER A 44 13.48 -10.72 14.19
C SER A 44 13.39 -9.25 13.79
N MET A 45 12.29 -8.87 13.13
CA MET A 45 12.06 -7.50 12.68
C MET A 45 11.86 -6.59 13.90
N VAL A 46 12.65 -5.52 13.97
CA VAL A 46 12.37 -4.40 14.87
C VAL A 46 11.42 -3.45 14.15
N TRP A 47 10.21 -3.31 14.70
CA TRP A 47 9.20 -2.45 14.13
C TRP A 47 9.48 -0.98 14.48
N ASN A 48 9.78 -0.17 13.47
CA ASN A 48 9.81 1.28 13.60
C ASN A 48 8.83 1.87 12.57
N PRO A 49 7.69 2.46 13.00
CA PRO A 49 6.71 2.99 12.08
C PRO A 49 7.35 4.07 11.18
N ALA A 50 7.00 4.03 9.90
CA ALA A 50 7.41 5.07 8.97
C ALA A 50 6.91 6.44 9.45
N ALA A 51 7.76 7.47 9.31
CA ALA A 51 7.34 8.84 9.49
C ALA A 51 6.17 9.18 8.53
N PRO A 52 5.21 10.03 8.93
CA PRO A 52 4.00 10.33 8.15
C PRO A 52 4.25 10.86 6.73
N ASP A 53 5.45 11.36 6.46
CA ASP A 53 5.89 11.98 5.21
C ASP A 53 6.70 11.03 4.30
N LYS A 54 7.04 9.82 4.75
CA LYS A 54 7.93 8.88 4.03
C LYS A 54 7.48 8.57 2.61
N TYR A 55 6.19 8.67 2.31
CA TYR A 55 5.60 8.35 1.01
C TYR A 55 4.85 9.52 0.38
N ALA A 56 5.52 10.69 0.26
CA ALA A 56 4.94 11.89 -0.34
C ALA A 56 4.34 11.67 -1.74
N GLY A 57 4.97 10.85 -2.58
CA GLY A 57 4.48 10.52 -3.93
C GLY A 57 3.12 9.81 -3.92
N VAL A 58 2.88 8.90 -2.97
CA VAL A 58 1.59 8.20 -2.81
C VAL A 58 0.50 9.19 -2.42
N ARG A 59 0.81 10.14 -1.53
CA ARG A 59 -0.12 11.20 -1.13
C ARG A 59 -0.48 12.10 -2.31
N ILE A 60 0.51 12.54 -3.09
CA ILE A 60 0.31 13.37 -4.27
C ILE A 60 -0.57 12.64 -5.29
N TYR A 61 -0.27 11.37 -5.57
CA TYR A 61 -1.07 10.55 -6.47
C TYR A 61 -2.53 10.44 -6.00
N ALA A 62 -2.75 10.13 -4.72
CA ALA A 62 -4.10 10.03 -4.17
C ALA A 62 -4.87 11.37 -4.25
N GLN A 63 -4.18 12.50 -4.01
CA GLN A 63 -4.76 13.84 -4.16
C GLN A 63 -5.13 14.14 -5.62
N HIS A 64 -4.24 13.83 -6.58
CA HIS A 64 -4.54 13.98 -8.01
C HIS A 64 -5.74 13.14 -8.43
N LEU A 65 -5.81 11.87 -8.01
CA LEU A 65 -6.93 10.98 -8.31
C LEU A 65 -8.25 11.56 -7.78
N ARG A 66 -8.25 12.05 -6.53
CA ARG A 66 -9.42 12.68 -5.92
C ARG A 66 -9.88 13.90 -6.71
N MET A 67 -8.94 14.77 -7.12
CA MET A 67 -9.27 15.95 -7.92
C MET A 67 -9.82 15.59 -9.30
N ALA A 68 -9.24 14.59 -9.98
CA ALA A 68 -9.72 14.10 -11.27
C ALA A 68 -11.17 13.58 -11.19
N ILE A 69 -11.49 12.81 -10.14
CA ILE A 69 -12.85 12.30 -9.89
C ILE A 69 -13.83 13.46 -9.67
N MET A 70 -13.46 14.46 -8.85
CA MET A 70 -14.31 15.63 -8.61
C MET A 70 -14.53 16.45 -9.89
N ALA A 71 -13.50 16.63 -10.70
CA ALA A 71 -13.60 17.34 -11.99
C ALA A 71 -14.51 16.59 -12.98
N ALA A 72 -14.39 15.26 -13.06
CA ALA A 72 -15.26 14.44 -13.89
C ALA A 72 -16.73 14.54 -13.44
N HIS A 73 -16.98 14.47 -12.14
CA HIS A 73 -18.32 14.63 -11.57
C HIS A 73 -18.95 15.98 -11.94
N ASN A 74 -18.21 17.07 -11.78
CA ASN A 74 -18.68 18.41 -12.13
C ASN A 74 -18.96 18.56 -13.64
N SER A 75 -18.13 17.94 -14.48
CA SER A 75 -18.32 17.97 -15.94
C SER A 75 -19.60 17.26 -16.37
N ILE A 76 -19.94 16.12 -15.73
CA ILE A 76 -21.18 15.40 -15.98
C ILE A 76 -22.40 16.25 -15.60
N LEU A 77 -22.37 16.88 -14.42
CA LEU A 77 -23.45 17.77 -13.97
C LEU A 77 -23.64 18.96 -14.93
N ALA A 78 -22.55 19.60 -15.34
CA ALA A 78 -22.60 20.73 -16.28
C ALA A 78 -23.14 20.32 -17.66
N ALA A 79 -22.78 19.13 -18.16
CA ALA A 79 -23.30 18.60 -19.41
C ALA A 79 -24.81 18.32 -19.35
N ARG A 80 -25.31 17.84 -18.20
CA ARG A 80 -26.75 17.61 -17.99
C ARG A 80 -27.57 18.90 -18.01
N ILE A 81 -27.05 19.97 -17.41
CA ILE A 81 -27.74 21.28 -17.39
C ILE A 81 -27.86 21.87 -18.80
N LYS A 82 -26.88 21.61 -19.69
CA LYS A 82 -26.88 22.10 -21.08
C LYS A 82 -27.82 21.35 -22.03
N GLN A 83 -28.39 20.23 -21.63
CA GLN A 83 -29.30 19.40 -22.45
C GLN A 83 -30.79 19.77 -22.29
N VAL A 84 -31.10 20.87 -21.58
CA VAL A 84 -32.47 21.39 -21.37
C VAL A 84 -32.71 22.62 -22.23
#